data_AF-A0A965VSU7-F1
#
_entry.id   AF-A0A965VSU7-F1
#
_cell.length_a   1.000
_cell.length_b   1.000
_cell.length_c   1.000
_cell.angle_alpha   90.00
_cell.angle_beta   90.00
_cell.angle_gamma   90.00
#
_symmetry.space_group_name_H-M   'P 1'
#
loop_
_entity.id
_entity.type
_entity.pdbx_description
1 polymer ?
#
loop_
_entity_poly.entity_id
_entity_poly.type
_entity_poly.pdbx_seq_one_letter_code
_entity_poly.pdbx_strand_id
1 'polypeptide(L)' 'LLGMWQWALVSPEVKRLRYTVSPANLPSVALIRHFQFPLVGSQIDEVDGVEEIYEMEREHFIARWSGI' A
#
# COMPACT_ATOMS: atom_id res chain seq x y z
N LEU A 1 -2.59 -4.43 -8.46
CA LEU A 1 -1.65 -3.62 -7.64
C LEU A 1 -0.19 -3.99 -7.86
N LEU A 2 0.21 -5.28 -7.90
CA LEU A 2 1.62 -5.67 -8.06
C LEU A 2 2.36 -4.93 -9.19
N GLY A 3 1.80 -4.90 -10.41
CA GLY A 3 2.43 -4.21 -11.54
C GLY A 3 2.61 -2.70 -11.34
N MET A 4 1.69 -2.03 -10.64
CA MET A 4 1.80 -0.59 -10.34
C MET A 4 2.92 -0.31 -9.34
N TRP A 5 3.06 -1.15 -8.32
CA TRP A 5 4.13 -1.02 -7.34
C TRP A 5 5.49 -1.37 -7.93
N GLN A 6 5.57 -2.42 -8.75
CA GLN A 6 6.79 -2.74 -9.51
C GLN A 6 7.21 -1.58 -10.42
N TRP A 7 6.25 -0.95 -11.11
CA TRP A 7 6.52 0.23 -11.92
C TRP A 7 7.05 1.40 -11.08
N ALA A 8 6.42 1.70 -9.94
CA ALA A 8 6.89 2.77 -9.04
C ALA A 8 8.31 2.51 -8.52
N LEU A 9 8.64 1.25 -8.23
CA LEU A 9 9.94 0.82 -7.72
C LEU A 9 11.08 0.94 -8.75
N VAL A 10 10.79 1.15 -10.03
CA VAL A 10 11.83 1.46 -11.03
C VAL A 10 12.57 2.75 -10.67
N SER A 11 11.88 3.73 -10.07
CA SER A 11 12.53 4.97 -9.58
C SER A 11 13.24 4.69 -8.25
N PRO A 12 14.58 4.85 -8.15
CA PRO A 12 15.32 4.59 -6.91
C PRO A 12 15.02 5.59 -5.79
N GLU A 13 14.41 6.74 -6.11
CA GLU A 13 13.99 7.77 -5.17
C GLU A 13 12.80 7.32 -4.31
N VAL A 14 11.95 6.42 -4.80
CA VAL A 14 10.83 5.87 -4.02
C VAL A 14 11.38 5.07 -2.84
N LYS A 15 11.07 5.50 -1.61
CA LYS A 15 11.49 4.82 -0.37
C LYS A 15 10.37 4.01 0.29
N ARG A 16 9.11 4.39 0.06
CA ARG A 16 7.96 3.76 0.70
C ARG A 16 6.79 3.68 -0.27
N LEU A 17 6.03 2.60 -0.16
CA LEU A 17 4.75 2.42 -0.82
C LEU A 17 3.64 2.68 0.20
N ARG A 18 2.65 3.49 -0.18
CA ARG A 18 1.46 3.78 0.62
C ARG A 18 0.20 3.36 -0.13
N TYR A 19 -0.75 2.80 0.59
CA TYR A 19 -2.09 2.49 0.10
C TYR A 19 -3.11 3.03 1.10
N THR A 20 -4.03 3.88 0.65
CA THR A 20 -5.17 4.33 1.45
C THR A 20 -6.44 3.71 0.92
N VAL A 21 -7.33 3.33 1.84
CA VAL A 21 -8.60 2.70 1.48
C VAL A 21 -9.59 2.85 2.61
N SER A 22 -10.87 3.09 2.27
CA SER A 22 -11.95 2.92 3.24
C SER A 22 -11.94 1.53 3.88
N PRO A 23 -12.06 1.41 5.22
CA PRO A 23 -12.13 0.12 5.91
C PRO A 23 -13.36 -0.70 5.51
N ALA A 24 -14.39 -0.06 4.94
CA ALA A 24 -15.57 -0.74 4.42
C ALA A 24 -15.35 -1.39 3.04
N ASN A 25 -14.28 -1.06 2.33
CA ASN A 25 -13.95 -1.68 1.04
C ASN A 25 -13.22 -3.02 1.26
N LEU A 26 -13.98 -4.03 1.66
CA LEU A 26 -13.46 -5.35 2.02
C LEU A 26 -12.60 -6.00 0.92
N PRO A 27 -12.92 -5.91 -0.39
CA PRO A 27 -12.05 -6.44 -1.44
C PRO A 27 -10.66 -5.79 -1.47
N SER A 28 -10.59 -4.47 -1.37
CA SER A 28 -9.32 -3.74 -1.35
C SER A 28 -8.54 -3.98 -0.04
N VAL A 29 -9.24 -4.06 1.09
CA VAL A 29 -8.63 -4.43 2.38
C VAL A 29 -8.04 -5.85 2.33
N ALA A 30 -8.73 -6.80 1.72
CA ALA A 30 -8.20 -8.16 1.54
C ALA A 30 -6.93 -8.15 0.67
N LEU A 31 -6.90 -7.33 -0.38
CA LEU A 31 -5.75 -7.20 -1.27
C LEU A 31 -4.52 -6.61 -0.56
N ILE A 32 -4.67 -5.52 0.20
CA ILE A 32 -3.54 -4.91 0.91
C ILE A 32 -3.01 -5.81 2.04
N ARG A 33 -3.90 -6.58 2.67
CA ARG A 33 -3.53 -7.62 3.66
C ARG A 33 -2.77 -8.79 3.02
N HIS A 34 -3.12 -9.20 1.80
CA HIS A 34 -2.37 -10.23 1.07
C HIS A 34 -0.90 -9.83 0.88
N PHE A 35 -0.64 -8.56 0.57
CA PHE A 35 0.73 -8.03 0.46
C PHE A 35 1.37 -7.68 1.81
N GLN A 36 0.64 -7.88 2.91
CA GLN A 36 1.10 -7.70 4.29
C GLN A 36 1.63 -6.29 4.60
N PHE A 37 1.01 -5.25 4.03
CA PHE A 37 1.34 -3.89 4.45
C PHE A 37 0.83 -3.66 5.87
N PRO A 38 1.68 -3.17 6.80
CA PRO A 38 1.23 -2.68 8.09
C PRO A 38 0.20 -1.55 7.97
N LEU A 39 -0.85 -1.60 8.80
CA LEU A 39 -1.72 -0.47 9.07
C LEU A 39 -0.96 0.51 9.98
N VAL A 40 -0.77 1.74 9.53
CA VAL A 40 0.00 2.77 10.26
C VAL A 40 -0.85 3.93 10.77
N GLY A 41 -2.11 4.01 10.36
CA GLY A 41 -3.04 5.02 10.84
C GLY A 41 -4.31 5.11 10.00
N SER A 42 -5.04 6.20 10.18
CA SER A 42 -6.23 6.53 9.41
C SER A 42 -6.32 8.04 9.19
N GLN A 43 -7.02 8.46 8.14
CA GLN A 43 -7.34 9.85 7.84
C GLN A 43 -8.84 10.01 7.58
N ILE A 44 -9.35 11.23 7.76
CA ILE A 44 -10.66 11.62 7.27
C ILE A 44 -10.44 12.28 5.91
N ASP A 45 -10.91 11.62 4.86
CA ASP A 45 -11.16 12.25 3.58
C ASP A 45 -12.52 12.96 3.62
N GLU A 46 -12.59 14.19 3.11
CA GLU A 46 -13.80 15.02 3.18
C GLU A 46 -14.96 14.47 2.33
N VAL A 47 -14.66 13.66 1.32
CA VAL A 47 -15.64 13.09 0.39
C VAL A 47 -15.91 11.62 0.72
N ASP A 48 -14.84 10.84 0.92
CA ASP A 48 -14.91 9.39 1.06
C ASP A 48 -14.98 8.92 2.52
N GLY A 49 -14.84 9.84 3.48
CA GLY A 49 -14.91 9.57 4.91
C GLY A 49 -13.63 8.95 5.47
N VAL A 50 -13.75 8.02 6.41
CA VAL A 50 -12.57 7.39 7.03
C VAL A 50 -11.83 6.53 6.01
N GLU A 51 -10.53 6.77 5.84
CA GLU A 51 -9.61 5.89 5.13
C GLU A 51 -8.50 5.38 6.05
N GLU A 52 -8.19 4.09 5.96
CA GLU A 52 -7.04 3.47 6.60
C GLU A 52 -5.79 3.66 5.76
N ILE A 53 -4.64 3.90 6.40
CA ILE A 53 -3.34 4.12 5.76
C ILE A 53 -2.45 2.91 6.00
N TYR A 54 -2.04 2.28 4.91
CA TYR A 54 -1.13 1.14 4.91
C TYR A 54 0.20 1.53 4.28
N GLU A 55 1.32 1.15 4.89
CA GLU A 55 2.66 1.51 4.41
C GLU A 55 3.67 0.37 4.48
N MET A 56 4.53 0.26 3.45
CA MET A 56 5.67 -0.68 3.44
C MET A 56 6.91 -0.01 2.84
N GLU A 57 8.07 -0.21 3.48
CA GLU A 57 9.37 0.22 2.94
C GLU A 57 9.69 -0.50 1.62
N ARG A 58 10.35 0.22 0.70
CA ARG A 58 10.78 -0.28 -0.61
C ARG A 58 11.46 -1.64 -0.49
N GLU A 59 12.45 -1.73 0.37
CA GLU A 59 13.34 -2.88 0.48
C GLU A 59 12.57 -4.12 0.95
N HIS A 60 11.61 -3.94 1.86
CA HIS A 60 10.72 -5.01 2.30
C HIS A 60 9.81 -5.52 1.18
N PHE A 61 9.28 -4.61 0.37
CA PHE A 61 8.44 -5.00 -0.75
C PHE A 61 9.23 -5.74 -1.83
N ILE A 62 10.40 -5.21 -2.20
CA ILE A 62 11.29 -5.83 -3.21
C ILE A 62 11.64 -7.26 -2.80
N ALA A 63 12.08 -7.45 -1.55
CA ALA A 63 12.51 -8.74 -1.02
C ALA A 63 11.41 -9.82 -1.03
N ARG A 64 10.13 -9.43 -0.91
CA ARG A 64 9.01 -10.38 -0.83
C ARG A 64 8.24 -10.57 -2.12
N TRP A 65 8.13 -9.52 -2.95
CA TRP A 65 7.11 -9.47 -4.00
C TRP A 65 7.62 -9.04 -5.37
N SER A 66 8.78 -8.38 -5.46
CA SER A 66 9.22 -7.79 -6.74
C SER A 66 10.25 -8.63 -7.49
N GLY A 67 11.12 -9.36 -6.79
CA GLY A 67 12.14 -10.23 -7.43
C GLY A 67 13.13 -9.51 -8.35
N ILE A 68 13.21 -8.18 -8.27
CA ILE A 68 14.16 -7.30 -8.97
C ILE A 68 15.33 -6.95 -8.07
#